data_AF-A0A523JY87-F1
#
_entry.id   AF-A0A523JY87-F1
#
_cell.length_a   1.000
_cell.length_b   1.000
_cell.length_c   1.000
_cell.angle_alpha   90.00
_cell.angle_beta   90.00
_cell.angle_gamma   90.00
#
_symmetry.space_group_name_H-M   'P 1'
#
loop_
_entity.id
_entity.type
_entity.pdbx_description
1 polymer ?
#
loop_
_entity_poly.entity_id
_entity_poly.type
_entity_poly.pdbx_seq_one_letter_code
_entity_poly.pdbx_strand_id
1 'polypeptide(L)' 'MYVPVCGFDGLTYGNACQAERNGARIRHAGLCNSQGRNCPRVYQPVCARDGNTYSNVCLMENAGQELAYAGKCLGQ' A
#
# COMPACT_ATOMS: atom_id res chain seq x y z
N MET A 1 13.78 -6.41 -7.36
CA MET A 1 12.65 -7.18 -6.77
C MET A 1 12.15 -6.43 -5.54
N TYR A 2 10.85 -6.10 -5.48
CA TYR A 2 10.22 -5.39 -4.36
C TYR A 2 9.28 -6.34 -3.63
N VAL A 3 9.70 -6.77 -2.44
CA VAL A 3 8.95 -7.68 -1.57
C VAL A 3 9.16 -7.16 -0.15
N PRO A 4 8.40 -6.14 0.26
CA PRO A 4 8.73 -5.38 1.44
C PRO A 4 8.62 -6.21 2.72
N VAL A 5 9.40 -5.84 3.73
CA VAL A 5 9.33 -6.40 5.08
C VAL A 5 9.33 -5.29 6.12
N CYS A 6 8.61 -5.47 7.21
CA CYS A 6 8.59 -4.54 8.34
C CYS A 6 9.58 -5.02 9.41
N GLY A 7 10.52 -4.16 9.79
CA GLY A 7 11.46 -4.40 10.88
C GLY A 7 10.87 -4.17 12.27
N PHE A 8 11.52 -4.69 13.31
CA PHE A 8 11.18 -4.40 14.71
C PHE A 8 11.47 -2.94 15.11
N ASP A 9 12.31 -2.25 14.35
CA ASP A 9 12.57 -0.81 14.40
C ASP A 9 11.42 0.04 13.84
N GLY A 10 10.40 -0.59 13.25
CA GLY A 10 9.28 0.11 12.63
C GLY A 10 9.59 0.65 11.23
N LEU A 11 10.72 0.27 10.64
CA LEU A 11 11.10 0.65 9.29
C LEU A 11 10.71 -0.44 8.29
N THR A 12 10.21 -0.01 7.13
CA THR A 12 9.98 -0.93 6.00
C THR A 12 11.20 -0.96 5.10
N TYR A 13 11.65 -2.17 4.80
CA TYR A 13 12.73 -2.44 3.85
C TYR A 13 12.15 -2.97 2.54
N GLY A 14 12.78 -2.66 1.41
CA GLY A 14 12.29 -3.10 0.09
C GLY A 14 12.35 -4.62 -0.13
N ASN A 15 13.16 -5.31 0.66
CA ASN A 15 13.25 -6.77 0.76
C ASN A 15 13.98 -7.21 2.03
N ALA A 16 13.94 -8.51 2.34
CA ALA A 16 14.60 -9.11 3.50
C ALA A 16 16.13 -8.89 3.49
N CYS A 17 16.79 -9.04 2.33
CA CYS A 17 18.24 -8.84 2.22
C CYS A 17 18.66 -7.40 2.60
N GLN A 18 17.85 -6.40 2.23
CA GLN A 18 18.06 -5.02 2.66
C GLN A 18 17.88 -4.85 4.17
N ALA A 19 16.87 -5.47 4.78
CA ALA A 19 16.67 -5.41 6.23
C ALA A 19 17.87 -6.00 6.98
N GLU A 20 18.33 -7.18 6.56
CA GLU A 20 19.48 -7.86 7.13
C GLU A 20 20.76 -7.02 7.02
N ARG A 21 21.01 -6.40 5.86
CA ARG A 21 22.18 -5.50 5.67
C ARG A 21 22.15 -4.29 6.60
N ASN A 22 20.95 -3.82 6.98
CA ASN A 22 20.78 -2.74 7.94
C ASN A 22 20.74 -3.23 9.40
N GLY A 23 20.94 -4.52 9.65
CA GLY A 23 20.87 -5.10 11.00
C GLY A 23 19.46 -5.14 11.58
N ALA A 24 18.42 -4.91 10.76
CA ALA A 24 17.05 -4.90 11.22
C ALA A 24 16.50 -6.33 11.33
N ARG A 25 16.00 -6.68 12.52
CA ARG A 25 15.22 -7.92 12.68
C ARG A 25 13.86 -7.74 12.03
N ILE A 26 13.48 -8.68 11.16
CA ILE A 26 12.17 -8.68 10.51
C ILE A 26 11.09 -9.04 11.53
N ARG A 27 10.07 -8.19 11.65
CA ARG A 27 8.87 -8.42 12.47
C ARG A 27 7.82 -9.21 11.70
N HIS A 28 7.50 -8.79 10.48
CA HIS A 28 6.58 -9.48 9.58
C HIS A 28 6.83 -9.12 8.12
N ALA A 29 6.30 -9.92 7.20
CA ALA A 29 6.30 -9.62 5.77
C ALA A 29 5.32 -8.48 5.46
N GLY A 30 5.62 -7.69 4.41
CA GLY A 30 4.84 -6.53 4.00
C GLY A 30 5.37 -5.20 4.56
N LEU A 31 4.65 -4.12 4.25
CA LEU A 31 4.91 -2.80 4.82
C LEU A 31 4.60 -2.81 6.32
N CYS A 32 5.23 -1.94 7.10
CA CYS A 32 4.79 -1.66 8.46
C CYS A 32 3.37 -1.07 8.47
N ASN A 33 2.58 -1.41 9.50
CA ASN A 33 1.16 -1.03 9.61
C ASN A 33 0.90 0.47 9.49
N SER A 34 1.85 1.32 9.91
CA SER A 34 1.77 2.78 9.79
C SER A 34 1.75 3.29 8.34
N GLN A 35 2.17 2.48 7.38
CA GLN A 35 2.23 2.83 5.96
C GLN A 35 1.07 2.24 5.14
N GLY A 36 0.12 1.57 5.81
CA GLY A 36 -1.00 0.90 5.17
C GLY A 36 -0.63 -0.46 4.58
N ARG A 37 -1.54 -1.00 3.76
CA ARG A 37 -1.40 -2.30 3.12
C ARG A 37 -0.43 -2.24 1.93
N ASN A 38 0.30 -3.31 1.69
CA ASN A 38 1.09 -3.44 0.47
C ASN A 38 0.16 -3.64 -0.74
N CYS A 39 -0.03 -2.60 -1.55
CA CYS A 39 -0.94 -2.65 -2.68
C CYS A 39 -0.25 -3.10 -3.98
N PRO A 40 -0.88 -3.98 -4.77
CA PRO A 40 -0.38 -4.29 -6.10
C PRO A 40 -0.43 -3.04 -6.99
N ARG A 41 0.55 -2.89 -7.88
CA ARG A 41 0.57 -1.85 -8.91
C ARG A 41 -0.27 -2.23 -10.13
N VAL A 42 -1.46 -2.76 -9.87
CA VAL A 42 -2.44 -3.11 -10.89
C VAL A 42 -3.38 -1.93 -11.08
N TYR A 43 -3.62 -1.56 -12.35
CA TYR A 43 -4.55 -0.49 -12.69
C TYR A 43 -5.95 -1.05 -12.88
N GLN A 44 -6.79 -0.86 -11.87
CA GLN A 44 -8.21 -1.24 -11.83
C GLN A 44 -8.96 -0.10 -11.13
N PRO A 45 -9.20 1.02 -11.84
CA PRO A 45 -9.60 2.26 -11.19
C PRO A 45 -10.93 2.15 -10.47
N VAL A 46 -11.04 2.86 -9.35
CA VAL A 46 -12.26 2.99 -8.56
C VAL A 46 -12.53 4.45 -8.23
N CYS A 47 -13.81 4.81 -8.16
CA CYS A 47 -14.23 6.12 -7.71
C CYS A 47 -14.59 6.02 -6.23
N ALA A 48 -13.95 6.86 -5.42
CA ALA A 48 -14.22 6.95 -4.00
C ALA A 48 -15.34 7.98 -3.71
N ARG A 49 -15.91 7.91 -2.51
CA ARG A 49 -16.98 8.84 -2.08
C ARG A 49 -16.53 10.29 -1.95
N ASP A 50 -15.23 10.53 -1.86
CA ASP A 50 -14.62 11.86 -1.88
C ASP A 50 -14.55 12.48 -3.29
N GLY A 51 -14.97 11.76 -4.33
CA GLY A 51 -14.91 12.20 -5.73
C GLY A 51 -13.55 11.97 -6.41
N ASN A 52 -12.59 11.34 -5.72
CA ASN A 52 -11.28 11.04 -6.28
C ASN A 52 -11.23 9.65 -6.93
N THR A 53 -10.52 9.58 -8.05
CA THR A 53 -10.23 8.30 -8.72
C THR A 53 -8.96 7.69 -8.14
N TYR A 54 -9.08 6.52 -7.55
CA TYR A 54 -7.94 5.72 -7.10
C TYR A 54 -7.57 4.67 -8.14
N SER A 55 -6.27 4.39 -8.30
CA SER A 55 -5.79 3.43 -9.31
C SER A 55 -6.23 1.99 -9.04
N ASN A 56 -6.54 1.65 -7.79
CA ASN A 56 -7.20 0.41 -7.39
C ASN A 56 -7.81 0.54 -5.99
N VAL A 57 -8.64 -0.43 -5.62
CA VAL A 57 -9.34 -0.48 -4.32
C VAL A 57 -8.38 -0.51 -3.13
N CYS A 58 -7.22 -1.17 -3.23
CA CYS A 58 -6.25 -1.21 -2.13
C CYS A 58 -5.67 0.19 -1.84
N LEU A 59 -5.35 0.95 -2.88
CA LEU A 59 -4.84 2.32 -2.72
C LEU A 59 -5.90 3.26 -2.15
N MET A 60 -7.19 3.04 -2.48
CA MET A 60 -8.32 3.75 -1.89
C MET A 60 -8.47 3.45 -0.39
N GLU A 61 -8.42 2.17 -0.01
CA GLU A 61 -8.49 1.74 1.39
C GLU A 61 -7.33 2.30 2.21
N ASN A 62 -6.11 2.32 1.66
CA ASN A 62 -4.96 2.94 2.33
C ASN A 62 -5.11 4.44 2.56
N ALA A 63 -5.88 5.13 1.69
CA ALA A 63 -6.22 6.54 1.88
C ALA A 63 -7.43 6.74 2.81
N GLY A 64 -7.96 5.67 3.41
CA GLY A 64 -9.10 5.72 4.33
C GLY A 64 -10.42 6.09 3.64
N GLN A 65 -10.53 5.89 2.33
CA GLN A 65 -11.73 6.26 1.58
C GLN A 65 -12.66 5.08 1.37
N GLU A 66 -13.95 5.38 1.21
CA GLU A 66 -14.99 4.40 0.90
C GLU A 66 -15.27 4.35 -0.61
N LEU A 67 -15.55 3.15 -1.11
CA LEU A 67 -15.93 2.95 -2.52
C LEU A 67 -17.27 3.64 -2.82
N ALA A 68 -17.30 4.47 -3.84
CA ALA A 68 -18.56 4.92 -4.45
C ALA A 68 -19.00 3.92 -5.52
N TYR A 69 -18.16 3.67 -6.53
CA TYR A 69 -18.42 2.68 -7.59
C TYR A 69 -17.11 2.26 -8.30
N ALA A 70 -17.16 1.13 -9.01
CA ALA A 70 -16.05 0.64 -9.81
C ALA A 70 -15.89 1.45 -11.10
N GLY A 71 -14.65 1.76 -11.48
CA GLY A 71 -14.32 2.64 -12.61
C GLY A 71 -13.79 4.00 -12.15
N LYS A 72 -13.40 4.85 -13.10
CA LYS A 72 -12.97 6.22 -12.80
C LYS A 72 -14.18 7.08 -12.42
N CYS A 73 -13.96 8.13 -11.63
CA CYS A 73 -14.99 9.13 -11.40
C CYS A 73 -15.37 9.83 -12.72
N LEU A 74 -16.67 10.04 -12.92
CA LEU A 74 -17.21 10.71 -14.10
C LEU A 74 -17.34 12.22 -13.81
N GLY A 75 -16.60 13.06 -14.53
CA GLY A 75 -16.70 14.53 -14.43
C GLY A 75 -15.61 15.25 -13.64
N GLN A 76 -14.35 14.84 -13.77
CA GLN A 76 -13.19 15.63 -13.33
C GLN A 76 -12.84 16.71 -14.35
#